data_AF-A0A2U1QJ60-F1
#
_entry.id   AF-A0A2U1QJ60-F1
#
_cell.length_a   1.000
_cell.length_b   1.000
_cell.length_c   1.000
_cell.angle_alpha   90.00
_cell.angle_beta   90.00
_cell.angle_gamma   90.00
#
_symmetry.space_group_name_H-M   'P 1'
#
loop_
_entity.id
_entity.type
_entity.pdbx_description
1 polymer ?
#
loop_
_entity_poly.entity_id
_entity_poly.type
_entity_poly.pdbx_seq_one_letter_code
_entity_poly.pdbx_strand_id
1 'polypeptide(L)' 'MVEEPPFRPREKIIEKQKYFQSIHKPTYLKGPMDKITSVAIPLALAGSSLYLIGRGIYNMSHGIGKKE' A
#
# COMPACT_ATOMS: atom_id res chain seq x y z
N MET A 1 -12.17 0.70 -42.41
CA MET A 1 -11.60 1.72 -41.50
C MET A 1 -10.61 1.01 -40.61
N VAL A 2 -9.35 1.42 -40.59
CA VAL A 2 -8.37 0.89 -39.63
C VAL A 2 -8.69 1.57 -38.29
N GLU A 3 -9.05 0.78 -37.29
CA GLU A 3 -9.34 1.27 -35.94
C GLU A 3 -8.01 1.70 -35.29
N GLU A 4 -7.89 2.98 -34.96
CA GLU A 4 -6.65 3.55 -34.43
C GLU A 4 -6.42 3.08 -32.99
N PRO A 5 -5.23 2.54 -32.65
CA PRO A 5 -4.94 2.10 -31.29
C PRO A 5 -4.83 3.31 -30.34
N PRO A 6 -5.38 3.22 -29.11
CA PRO A 6 -5.45 4.37 -28.21
C PRO A 6 -4.08 4.69 -27.59
N PHE A 7 -3.54 5.88 -27.88
CA PHE A 7 -2.44 6.65 -27.23
C PHE A 7 -1.11 5.96 -26.87
N ARG A 8 -1.06 4.62 -26.77
CA ARG A 8 0.10 3.82 -26.44
C ARG A 8 0.07 2.50 -27.21
N PRO A 9 1.23 2.03 -27.68
CA PRO A 9 1.35 0.71 -28.27
C PRO A 9 0.96 -0.39 -27.27
N ARG A 10 0.23 -1.43 -27.73
CA ARG A 10 -0.29 -2.51 -26.87
C ARG A 10 0.82 -3.44 -26.37
N GLU A 11 1.99 -3.43 -27.00
CA GLU A 11 3.17 -4.25 -26.69
C GLU A 11 3.61 -4.02 -25.23
N LYS A 12 3.57 -2.77 -24.75
CA LYS A 12 3.91 -2.44 -23.36
C LYS A 12 2.96 -3.09 -22.36
N ILE A 13 1.67 -3.20 -22.71
CA ILE A 13 0.67 -3.85 -21.86
C ILE A 13 0.90 -5.36 -21.85
N ILE A 14 1.15 -5.95 -23.02
CA ILE A 14 1.45 -7.39 -23.15
C ILE A 14 2.71 -7.76 -22.36
N GLU A 15 3.74 -6.91 -22.38
CA GLU A 15 4.95 -7.09 -21.58
C GLU A 15 4.66 -7.09 -20.08
N LYS A 16 3.85 -6.13 -19.60
CA LYS A 16 3.44 -6.08 -18.18
C LYS A 16 2.55 -7.26 -17.78
N GLN A 17 1.67 -7.71 -18.67
CA GLN A 17 0.86 -8.91 -18.46
C GLN A 17 1.75 -10.14 -18.27
N LYS A 18 2.70 -10.37 -19.18
CA LYS A 18 3.67 -11.48 -19.06
C LYS A 18 4.46 -11.39 -17.76
N TYR A 19 4.97 -10.21 -17.40
CA TYR A 19 5.71 -9.97 -16.17
C TYR A 19 4.89 -10.28 -14.90
N PHE A 20 3.66 -9.78 -14.79
CA PHE A 20 2.85 -9.99 -13.59
C PHE A 20 2.23 -11.40 -13.52
N GLN A 21 2.04 -12.06 -14.65
CA GLN A 21 1.54 -13.44 -14.71
C GLN A 21 2.62 -14.47 -14.40
N SER A 22 3.90 -14.18 -14.68
CA SER A 22 5.02 -15.07 -14.35
C SER A 22 5.42 -15.07 -12.87
N ILE A 23 4.89 -14.15 -12.06
CA ILE A 23 5.23 -14.01 -10.64
C ILE A 23 4.22 -14.77 -9.76
N HIS A 24 4.71 -15.77 -9.04
CA HIS A 24 3.94 -16.56 -8.06
C HIS A 24 3.90 -15.88 -6.68
N LYS A 25 3.28 -14.71 -6.62
CA LYS A 25 3.00 -13.96 -5.37
C LYS A 25 1.54 -13.50 -5.33
N PRO A 26 0.99 -13.21 -4.14
CA PRO A 26 -0.28 -12.52 -4.01
C PRO A 26 -0.30 -11.21 -4.81
N THR A 27 -1.48 -10.80 -5.29
CA THR A 27 -1.64 -9.64 -6.18
C THR A 27 -0.96 -8.37 -5.68
N TYR A 28 -1.01 -8.10 -4.37
CA TYR A 28 -0.45 -6.90 -3.73
C TYR A 28 1.07 -6.97 -3.46
N LEU A 29 1.78 -7.97 -4.01
CA LEU A 29 3.23 -8.15 -3.82
C LEU A 29 3.97 -8.49 -5.12
N LYS A 30 3.33 -8.29 -6.28
CA LYS A 30 3.91 -8.72 -7.56
C LYS A 30 4.96 -7.75 -8.09
N GLY A 31 4.71 -6.45 -7.95
CA GLY A 31 5.63 -5.39 -8.35
C GLY A 31 6.79 -5.20 -7.37
N PRO A 32 7.94 -4.68 -7.83
CA PRO A 32 9.07 -4.38 -6.95
C PRO A 32 8.73 -3.27 -5.94
N MET A 33 7.90 -2.31 -6.33
CA MET A 33 7.44 -1.23 -5.46
C MET A 33 6.36 -1.66 -4.47
N ASP A 34 5.67 -2.77 -4.74
CA ASP A 34 4.54 -3.23 -3.93
C ASP A 34 4.95 -3.57 -2.50
N LYS A 35 6.19 -4.03 -2.30
CA LYS A 35 6.73 -4.28 -0.96
C LYS A 35 6.83 -2.99 -0.14
N ILE A 36 7.21 -1.88 -0.77
CA ILE A 36 7.31 -0.58 -0.10
C ILE A 36 5.90 -0.05 0.19
N THR A 37 5.04 -0.04 -0.83
CA THR A 37 3.71 0.57 -0.75
C THR A 37 2.70 -0.22 0.06
N SER A 38 2.78 -1.55 0.03
CA SER A 38 1.76 -2.44 0.63
C SER A 38 2.21 -3.12 1.92
N VAL A 39 3.50 -3.01 2.29
CA VAL A 39 4.03 -3.59 3.54
C VAL A 39 4.67 -2.52 4.41
N ALA A 40 5.72 -1.84 3.93
CA ALA A 40 6.48 -0.93 4.78
C ALA A 40 5.65 0.28 5.24
N ILE A 41 5.02 1.00 4.31
CA ILE A 41 4.24 2.20 4.63
C ILE A 41 3.02 1.85 5.52
N PRO A 42 2.17 0.86 5.17
CA PRO A 42 1.00 0.56 5.99
C PRO A 42 1.36 0.02 7.37
N LEU A 43 2.41 -0.80 7.50
CA LEU A 43 2.83 -1.30 8.82
C LEU A 43 3.36 -0.18 9.72
N ALA A 44 4.18 0.72 9.19
CA ALA A 44 4.69 1.86 9.96
C ALA A 44 3.53 2.78 10.40
N LEU A 45 2.60 3.06 9.49
CA LEU A 45 1.44 3.88 9.78
C LEU A 45 0.52 3.21 10.81
N ALA A 46 0.14 1.95 10.60
CA ALA A 46 -0.71 1.21 11.52
C ALA A 46 -0.06 1.07 12.90
N GLY A 47 1.24 0.74 12.97
CA GLY A 47 1.97 0.63 14.24
C GLY A 47 1.99 1.93 15.02
N SER A 48 2.32 3.04 14.36
CA SER A 48 2.33 4.36 15.00
C SER A 48 0.93 4.81 15.43
N SER A 49 -0.09 4.58 14.60
CA SER A 49 -1.48 4.86 14.94
C SER A 49 -1.95 4.05 16.15
N LEU A 50 -1.70 2.74 16.18
CA LEU A 50 -2.08 1.88 17.30
C LEU A 50 -1.39 2.30 18.60
N TYR A 51 -0.11 2.66 18.53
CA TYR A 51 0.61 3.18 19.68
C TYR A 51 -0.03 4.46 20.24
N LEU A 52 -0.34 5.43 19.37
CA LEU A 52 -0.96 6.68 19.77
C LEU A 52 -2.37 6.48 20.33
N ILE A 53 -3.16 5.59 19.72
CA ILE A 53 -4.50 5.21 20.21
C ILE A 53 -4.38 4.60 21.60
N GLY A 54 -3.50 3.62 21.78
CA GLY A 54 -3.28 2.96 23.08
C GLY A 54 -2.86 3.94 24.17
N ARG A 55 -1.90 4.82 23.86
CA ARG A 55 -1.47 5.89 24.77
C ARG A 55 -2.60 6.86 25.09
N GLY A 56 -3.41 7.23 24.10
CA GLY A 56 -4.57 8.10 24.28
C GLY A 56 -5.59 7.50 25.24
N ILE A 57 -5.97 6.23 25.03
CA ILE A 57 -6.91 5.50 25.90
C ILE A 57 -6.34 5.35 27.32
N TYR A 58 -5.05 5.03 27.44
CA TYR A 58 -4.37 4.93 28.73
C TYR A 58 -4.42 6.27 29.50
N ASN A 59 -4.07 7.38 28.84
CA ASN A 59 -4.10 8.70 29.46
C ASN A 59 -5.52 9.10 29.90
N MET A 60 -6.53 8.86 29.05
CA MET A 60 -7.93 9.15 29.37
C MET A 60 -8.43 8.33 30.57
N SER A 61 -8.12 7.03 30.62
CA SER A 61 -8.56 6.14 31.71
C SER A 61 -7.89 6.45 33.05
N HIS A 62 -6.67 7.02 33.05
CA HIS A 62 -5.93 7.38 34.26
C HIS A 62 -6.01 8.87 34.60
N GLY A 63 -6.74 9.67 33.83
CA GLY A 63 -6.84 11.13 34.03
C GLY A 63 -5.52 11.89 33.86
N ILE A 64 -4.56 11.32 33.13
CA ILE A 64 -3.21 11.86 32.93
C ILE A 64 -3.20 12.85 31.76
N GLY A 65 -2.41 13.93 31.87
CA GLY A 65 -2.16 14.85 30.76
C GLY A 65 -3.24 15.91 30.56
N LYS A 66 -4.07 16.17 31.58
CA LYS A 66 -4.91 17.37 31.62
C LYS A 66 -4.01 18.59 31.70
N LYS A 67 -4.30 19.61 30.90
CA LYS A 67 -3.76 20.96 31.11
C LYS A 67 -4.58 21.60 32.23
N GLU A 68 -3.93 22.40 33.07
CA GLU A 68 -4.63 23.26 34.04
C GLU A 68 -5.72 24.11 33.37
#